data_AF-A0A820RGL5-F1
#
_entry.id   AF-A0A820RGL5-F1
#
_cell.length_a   1.000
_cell.length_b   1.000
_cell.length_c   1.000
_cell.angle_alpha   90.00
_cell.angle_beta   90.00
_cell.angle_gamma   90.00
#
_symmetry.space_group_name_H-M   'P 1'
#
loop_
_entity.id
_entity.type
_entity.pdbx_description
1 polymer ?
#
loop_
_entity_poly.entity_id
_entity_poly.type
_entity_poly.pdbx_seq_one_letter_code
_entity_poly.pdbx_strand_id
1 'polypeptide(L)'
;RNDESYTLECKSLFFEYILLPSFTYEFENNKSQITNELFQINPNTDETIIDLFIRTMIDTKYLHQINDKYRICLLRFLCLFLEYNPQIICDTNSTTTNKRDNEKIRRLMECAYGTLLMNNIDPTYKCQAHLLLCYIISKYSIVKKI
;
A
#
# COMPACT_ATOMS: atom_id res chain seq x y z
N ARG A 1 -31.60 -0.43 -3.33
CA ARG A 1 -31.15 -0.42 -1.92
C ARG A 1 -29.64 -0.66 -1.97
N ASN A 2 -28.83 0.41 -1.97
CA ASN A 2 -27.37 0.28 -1.96
C ASN A 2 -26.95 0.00 -0.52
N ASP A 3 -26.83 -1.27 -0.15
CA ASP A 3 -26.19 -1.63 1.12
C ASP A 3 -24.70 -1.35 0.98
N GLU A 4 -24.20 -0.37 1.74
CA GLU A 4 -22.77 -0.03 1.78
C GLU A 4 -21.91 -1.26 2.13
N SER A 5 -22.44 -2.15 2.99
CA SER A 5 -21.82 -3.44 3.33
C SER A 5 -21.60 -4.33 2.10
N TYR A 6 -22.63 -4.49 1.26
CA TYR A 6 -22.54 -5.29 0.02
C TYR A 6 -21.52 -4.67 -0.96
N THR A 7 -21.46 -3.34 -0.99
CA THR A 7 -20.49 -2.62 -1.82
C THR A 7 -19.05 -2.89 -1.36
N LEU A 8 -18.79 -2.91 -0.05
CA LEU A 8 -17.47 -3.21 0.52
C LEU A 8 -17.05 -4.66 0.31
N GLU A 9 -17.99 -5.59 0.43
CA GLU A 9 -17.75 -7.00 0.10
C GLU A 9 -17.36 -7.18 -1.36
N CYS A 10 -18.12 -6.58 -2.29
CA CYS A 10 -17.80 -6.62 -3.72
C CYS A 10 -16.42 -6.02 -4.01
N LYS A 11 -16.09 -4.87 -3.40
CA LYS A 11 -14.75 -4.26 -3.52
C LYS A 11 -13.66 -5.20 -3.02
N SER A 12 -13.87 -5.87 -1.88
CA SER A 12 -12.88 -6.82 -1.35
C SER A 12 -12.66 -8.02 -2.27
N LEU A 13 -13.73 -8.58 -2.85
CA LEU A 13 -13.63 -9.68 -3.82
C LEU A 13 -12.93 -9.24 -5.11
N PHE A 14 -13.22 -8.04 -5.59
CA PHE A 14 -12.55 -7.49 -6.77
C PHE A 14 -11.04 -7.34 -6.52
N PHE A 15 -10.64 -6.85 -5.35
CA PHE A 15 -9.21 -6.80 -4.98
C PHE A 15 -8.57 -8.17 -4.92
N GLU A 16 -9.23 -9.11 -4.23
CA GLU A 16 -8.70 -10.44 -3.95
C GLU A 16 -8.54 -11.28 -5.22
N TYR A 17 -9.52 -11.26 -6.12
CA TYR A 17 -9.58 -12.16 -7.27
C TYR A 17 -9.17 -11.52 -8.59
N ILE A 18 -9.18 -10.20 -8.69
CA ILE A 18 -8.85 -9.51 -9.95
C ILE A 18 -7.58 -8.69 -9.79
N LEU A 19 -7.53 -7.72 -8.88
CA LEU A 19 -6.37 -6.82 -8.79
C LEU A 19 -5.11 -7.55 -8.32
N LEU A 20 -5.15 -8.24 -7.18
CA LEU A 20 -3.95 -8.88 -6.63
C LEU A 20 -3.33 -9.87 -7.62
N PRO A 21 -4.05 -10.84 -8.21
CA PRO A 21 -3.46 -11.79 -9.14
C PRO A 21 -2.92 -11.14 -10.42
N SER A 22 -3.64 -10.14 -10.96
CA SER A 22 -3.20 -9.44 -12.18
C SER A 22 -1.89 -8.69 -11.95
N PHE A 23 -1.80 -7.96 -10.84
CA PHE A 23 -0.59 -7.22 -10.49
C PHE A 23 0.57 -8.16 -10.14
N THR A 24 0.32 -9.27 -9.44
CA THR A 24 1.35 -10.28 -9.18
C THR A 24 1.90 -10.84 -10.48
N TYR A 25 1.04 -11.25 -11.41
CA TYR A 25 1.47 -11.78 -12.71
C TYR A 25 2.31 -10.75 -13.49
N GLU A 26 1.85 -9.50 -13.55
CA GLU A 26 2.57 -8.44 -14.26
C GLU A 26 3.93 -8.13 -13.61
N PHE A 27 3.99 -8.08 -12.28
CA PHE A 27 5.23 -7.84 -11.55
C PHE A 27 6.26 -8.97 -11.70
N GLU A 28 5.80 -10.22 -11.85
CA GLU A 28 6.67 -11.38 -12.06
C GLU A 28 7.19 -11.47 -13.49
N ASN A 29 6.34 -11.19 -14.49
CA ASN A 29 6.65 -11.47 -15.89
C ASN A 29 7.12 -10.23 -16.67
N ASN A 30 6.67 -9.03 -16.30
CA ASN A 30 6.87 -7.80 -17.08
C ASN A 30 7.54 -6.68 -16.27
N LYS A 31 8.39 -7.04 -15.30
CA LYS A 31 9.00 -6.11 -14.32
C LYS A 31 9.62 -4.85 -14.94
N SER A 32 10.27 -4.96 -16.10
CA SER A 32 10.94 -3.83 -16.77
C SER A 32 9.98 -2.86 -17.46
N GLN A 33 8.75 -3.27 -17.75
CA GLN A 33 7.74 -2.43 -18.40
C GLN A 33 6.95 -1.60 -17.39
N ILE A 34 7.02 -1.95 -16.11
CA ILE A 34 6.21 -1.37 -15.06
C ILE A 34 6.98 -0.22 -14.42
N THR A 35 6.74 0.97 -14.97
CA THR A 35 7.33 2.23 -14.51
C THR A 35 6.33 3.04 -13.70
N ASN A 36 6.85 4.02 -12.95
CA ASN A 36 6.02 4.91 -12.13
C ASN A 36 4.99 5.72 -12.96
N GLU A 37 5.30 5.99 -14.22
CA GLU A 37 4.43 6.73 -15.16
C GLU A 37 3.08 6.05 -15.37
N LEU A 38 3.04 4.71 -15.36
CA LEU A 38 1.79 3.95 -15.50
C LEU A 38 0.80 4.19 -14.35
N PHE A 39 1.30 4.68 -13.22
CA PHE A 39 0.51 4.90 -12.01
C PHE A 39 0.17 6.37 -11.78
N GLN A 40 0.61 7.29 -12.64
CA GLN A 40 0.31 8.72 -12.50
C GLN A 40 -1.18 8.97 -12.72
N ILE A 41 -1.80 9.73 -11.81
CA ILE A 41 -3.21 10.11 -11.92
C ILE A 41 -3.39 11.24 -12.94
N ASN A 42 -2.42 12.14 -13.02
CA ASN A 42 -2.44 13.28 -13.93
C ASN A 42 -1.02 13.55 -14.45
N PRO A 43 -0.83 13.71 -15.78
CA PRO A 43 0.49 13.93 -16.37
C PRO A 43 1.19 15.21 -15.90
N ASN A 44 0.45 16.16 -15.32
CA ASN A 44 1.01 17.42 -14.80
C ASN A 44 1.43 17.33 -13.32
N THR A 45 1.22 16.19 -12.66
CA THR A 45 1.53 16.00 -11.25
C THR A 45 2.33 14.73 -11.03
N ASP A 46 3.31 14.76 -10.14
CA ASP A 46 4.07 13.56 -9.73
C ASP A 46 3.26 12.64 -8.79
N GLU A 47 1.95 12.80 -8.75
CA GLU A 47 1.05 12.09 -7.86
C GLU A 47 0.54 10.81 -8.51
N THR A 48 0.76 9.71 -7.80
CA THR A 48 0.38 8.38 -8.27
C THR A 48 -0.88 7.88 -7.59
N ILE A 49 -1.50 6.86 -8.18
CA ILE A 49 -2.59 6.14 -7.54
C ILE A 49 -2.15 5.54 -6.20
N ILE A 50 -0.88 5.17 -6.06
CA ILE A 50 -0.33 4.64 -4.82
C ILE A 50 -0.27 5.71 -3.72
N ASP A 51 0.02 6.96 -4.08
CA ASP A 51 -0.04 8.08 -3.13
C ASP A 51 -1.46 8.32 -2.61
N LEU A 52 -2.47 8.14 -3.48
CA LEU A 52 -3.87 8.16 -3.06
C LEU A 52 -4.19 7.01 -2.11
N PHE A 53 -3.78 5.79 -2.44
CA PHE A 53 -3.96 4.62 -1.57
C PHE A 53 -3.33 4.82 -0.19
N ILE A 54 -2.08 5.31 -0.14
CA ILE A 54 -1.38 5.57 1.12
C ILE A 54 -2.16 6.58 1.98
N ARG A 55 -2.62 7.69 1.39
CA ARG A 55 -3.43 8.67 2.13
C ARG A 55 -4.73 8.10 2.67
N THR A 56 -5.43 7.31 1.87
CA THR A 56 -6.66 6.63 2.28
C THR A 56 -6.39 5.65 3.44
N MET A 57 -5.23 4.97 3.43
CA MET A 57 -4.83 4.05 4.49
C MET A 57 -4.36 4.74 5.78
N ILE A 58 -3.95 6.01 5.73
CA ILE A 58 -3.63 6.79 6.94
C ILE A 58 -4.91 7.35 7.58
N ASP A 59 -5.97 7.56 6.80
CA ASP A 59 -7.25 8.05 7.33
C ASP A 59 -7.93 6.99 8.21
N THR A 60 -7.63 7.06 9.49
CA THR A 60 -8.23 6.18 10.50
C THR A 60 -9.75 6.23 10.48
N LYS A 61 -10.38 7.38 10.23
CA LYS A 61 -11.85 7.48 10.20
C LYS A 61 -12.42 6.65 9.05
N TYR A 62 -11.80 6.75 7.88
CA TYR A 62 -12.16 5.91 6.74
C TYR A 62 -11.93 4.43 7.04
N LEU A 63 -10.79 4.07 7.62
CA LEU A 63 -10.50 2.68 7.97
C LEU A 63 -11.57 2.10 8.89
N HIS A 64 -12.00 2.83 9.92
CA HIS A 64 -13.06 2.36 10.85
C HIS A 64 -14.40 2.09 10.16
N GLN A 65 -14.68 2.72 9.02
CA GLN A 65 -15.93 2.56 8.27
C GLN A 65 -15.93 1.36 7.32
N ILE A 66 -14.76 0.84 6.95
CA ILE A 66 -14.65 -0.31 6.03
C ILE A 66 -14.51 -1.63 6.78
N ASN A 67 -14.88 -2.74 6.12
CA ASN A 67 -14.78 -4.08 6.72
C ASN A 67 -13.34 -4.62 6.74
N ASP A 68 -13.05 -5.57 7.63
CA ASP A 68 -11.70 -6.11 7.82
C ASP A 68 -11.17 -6.79 6.56
N LYS A 69 -12.04 -7.49 5.81
CA LYS A 69 -11.64 -8.12 4.54
C LYS A 69 -11.09 -7.11 3.54
N TYR A 70 -11.74 -5.96 3.40
CA TYR A 70 -11.27 -4.90 2.51
C TYR A 70 -9.99 -4.25 3.04
N ARG A 71 -9.89 -3.99 4.36
CA ARG A 71 -8.66 -3.48 5.00
C ARG A 71 -7.45 -4.39 4.71
N ILE A 72 -7.63 -5.70 4.85
CA ILE A 72 -6.60 -6.72 4.56
C ILE A 72 -6.18 -6.65 3.08
N CYS A 73 -7.14 -6.54 2.16
CA CYS A 73 -6.84 -6.43 0.74
C CYS A 73 -6.02 -5.18 0.40
N LEU A 74 -6.33 -4.03 1.02
CA LEU A 74 -5.60 -2.79 0.82
C LEU A 74 -4.15 -2.88 1.32
N LEU A 75 -3.93 -3.46 2.51
CA LEU A 75 -2.56 -3.69 3.01
C LEU A 75 -1.79 -4.69 2.13
N ARG A 76 -2.43 -5.79 1.73
CA ARG A 76 -1.81 -6.78 0.83
C ARG A 76 -1.36 -6.14 -0.48
N PHE A 77 -2.17 -5.24 -1.02
CA PHE A 77 -1.83 -4.52 -2.24
C PHE A 77 -0.57 -3.67 -2.04
N LEU A 78 -0.46 -2.91 -0.95
CA LEU A 78 0.77 -2.15 -0.65
C LEU A 78 2.00 -3.05 -0.46
N CYS A 79 1.85 -4.17 0.25
CA CYS A 79 2.91 -5.17 0.40
C CYS A 79 3.40 -5.69 -0.96
N LEU A 80 2.49 -5.93 -1.91
CA LEU A 80 2.83 -6.41 -3.25
C LEU A 80 3.74 -5.42 -4.00
N PHE A 81 3.45 -4.11 -3.96
CA PHE A 81 4.32 -3.11 -4.59
C PHE A 81 5.72 -3.08 -3.96
N LEU A 82 5.80 -3.16 -2.64
CA LEU A 82 7.09 -3.12 -1.94
C LEU A 82 7.91 -4.39 -2.18
N GLU A 83 7.26 -5.54 -2.26
CA GLU A 83 7.91 -6.82 -2.51
C GLU A 83 8.60 -6.84 -3.87
N TYR A 84 7.86 -6.49 -4.93
CA TYR A 84 8.29 -6.65 -6.31
C TYR A 84 8.98 -5.40 -6.89
N ASN A 85 8.46 -4.20 -6.62
CA ASN A 85 8.91 -2.98 -7.28
C ASN A 85 8.86 -1.73 -6.36
N PRO A 86 9.68 -1.69 -5.29
CA PRO A 86 9.64 -0.61 -4.28
C PRO A 86 10.00 0.77 -4.84
N GLN A 87 10.72 0.84 -5.97
CA GLN A 87 11.06 2.08 -6.66
C GLN A 87 9.84 2.79 -7.31
N ILE A 88 8.71 2.10 -7.53
CA ILE A 88 7.46 2.76 -7.94
C ILE A 88 6.96 3.70 -6.82
N ILE A 89 7.14 3.28 -5.57
CA ILE A 89 6.71 4.06 -4.40
C ILE A 89 7.73 5.15 -4.10
N CYS A 90 9.02 4.78 -4.05
CA CYS A 90 10.11 5.64 -3.62
C CYS A 90 11.40 5.22 -4.34
N ASP A 91 11.96 6.11 -5.16
CA ASP A 91 13.23 5.85 -5.85
C ASP A 91 14.40 6.04 -4.87
N THR A 92 15.01 4.93 -4.46
CA THR A 92 16.16 4.91 -3.55
C THR A 92 17.51 4.91 -4.26
N ASN A 93 17.54 4.79 -5.59
CA ASN A 93 18.77 4.79 -6.37
C ASN A 93 19.24 6.19 -6.76
N SER A 94 18.39 7.20 -6.57
CA SER A 94 18.79 8.61 -6.63
C SER A 94 19.76 8.92 -5.50
N THR A 95 21.01 9.27 -5.85
CA THR A 95 22.07 9.73 -4.92
C THR A 95 21.68 10.94 -4.06
N THR A 96 20.56 11.57 -4.40
CA THR A 96 19.87 12.58 -3.58
C THR A 96 18.59 11.98 -3.03
N THR A 97 18.61 11.55 -1.77
CA THR A 97 17.39 11.25 -0.99
C THR A 97 16.49 12.48 -0.99
N ASN A 98 15.41 12.46 -1.78
CA ASN A 98 14.50 13.60 -1.85
C ASN A 98 13.64 13.67 -0.59
N LYS A 99 13.36 14.88 -0.09
CA LYS A 99 12.44 15.08 1.07
C LYS A 99 11.07 14.42 0.87
N ARG A 100 10.62 14.35 -0.39
CA ARG A 100 9.34 13.74 -0.80
C ARG A 100 9.33 12.22 -0.58
N ASP A 101 10.42 11.55 -0.93
CA ASP A 101 10.57 10.10 -0.80
C ASP A 101 10.57 9.67 0.66
N ASN A 102 11.28 10.42 1.51
CA ASN A 102 11.24 10.23 2.96
C ASN A 102 9.83 10.43 3.55
N GLU A 103 9.06 11.38 3.03
CA GLU A 103 7.68 11.60 3.45
C GLU A 103 6.76 10.44 3.04
N LYS A 104 6.94 9.86 1.85
CA LYS A 104 6.18 8.67 1.41
C LYS A 104 6.48 7.46 2.29
N ILE A 105 7.76 7.21 2.60
CA ILE A 105 8.18 6.14 3.52
C ILE A 105 7.57 6.37 4.91
N ARG A 106 7.64 7.60 5.44
CA ARG A 106 7.02 7.94 6.74
C ARG A 106 5.53 7.63 6.74
N ARG A 107 4.82 8.02 5.69
CA ARG A 107 3.39 7.75 5.54
C ARG A 107 3.06 6.26 5.46
N LEU A 108 3.89 5.47 4.77
CA LEU A 108 3.75 4.01 4.75
C LEU A 108 3.97 3.38 6.13
N MET A 109 4.95 3.87 6.90
CA MET A 109 5.12 3.45 8.29
C MET A 109 3.92 3.83 9.15
N GLU A 110 3.35 5.02 8.94
CA GLU A 110 2.12 5.46 9.63
C GLU A 110 0.91 4.56 9.31
N CYS A 111 0.75 4.10 8.06
CA CYS A 111 -0.28 3.12 7.71
C CYS A 111 -0.18 1.85 8.57
N ALA A 112 1.02 1.28 8.65
CA ALA A 112 1.25 0.05 9.39
C ALA A 112 1.11 0.27 10.90
N TYR A 113 1.73 1.33 11.43
CA TYR A 113 1.67 1.63 12.85
C TYR A 113 0.26 1.97 13.33
N GLY A 114 -0.48 2.77 12.56
CA GLY A 114 -1.88 3.09 12.83
C GLY A 114 -2.74 1.84 12.95
N THR A 115 -2.50 0.85 12.08
CA THR A 115 -3.16 -0.47 12.17
C THR A 115 -2.79 -1.21 13.45
N LEU A 116 -1.52 -1.22 13.84
CA LEU A 116 -1.04 -1.95 15.02
C LEU A 116 -1.52 -1.35 16.35
N LEU A 117 -1.88 -0.06 16.37
CA LEU A 117 -2.46 0.62 17.54
C LEU A 117 -3.97 0.36 17.72
N MET A 118 -4.65 -0.17 16.71
CA MET A 118 -6.08 -0.45 16.81
C MET A 118 -6.33 -1.64 17.74
N ASN A 119 -7.28 -1.49 18.66
CA ASN A 119 -7.73 -2.57 19.54
C ASN A 119 -8.70 -3.50 18.81
N ASN A 120 -8.73 -4.79 19.18
CA ASN A 120 -9.67 -5.79 18.65
C ASN A 120 -9.67 -5.92 17.12
N ILE A 121 -8.48 -5.93 16.50
CA ILE A 121 -8.32 -6.13 15.06
C ILE A 121 -8.25 -7.61 14.67
N ASP A 122 -8.67 -7.91 13.44
CA ASP A 122 -8.48 -9.22 12.83
C ASP A 122 -6.98 -9.64 12.85
N PRO A 123 -6.64 -10.87 13.26
CA PRO A 123 -5.26 -11.33 13.33
C PRO A 123 -4.52 -11.27 11.98
N THR A 124 -5.22 -11.54 10.88
CA THR A 124 -4.66 -11.46 9.51
C THR A 124 -4.32 -10.02 9.18
N TYR A 125 -5.20 -9.07 9.52
CA TYR A 125 -4.94 -7.65 9.32
C TYR A 125 -3.70 -7.18 10.08
N LYS A 126 -3.56 -7.61 11.33
CA LYS A 126 -2.36 -7.36 12.15
C LYS A 126 -1.10 -7.95 11.52
N CYS A 127 -1.15 -9.19 11.04
CA CYS A 127 -0.02 -9.83 10.36
C CYS A 127 0.39 -9.08 9.09
N GLN A 128 -0.57 -8.59 8.29
CA GLN A 128 -0.26 -7.80 7.10
C GLN A 128 0.41 -6.46 7.44
N ALA A 129 0.01 -5.81 8.54
CA ALA A 129 0.67 -4.58 8.99
C ALA A 129 2.11 -4.83 9.44
N HIS A 130 2.39 -5.93 10.13
CA HIS A 130 3.76 -6.34 10.46
C HIS A 130 4.58 -6.63 9.21
N LEU A 131 4.01 -7.37 8.24
CA LEU A 131 4.67 -7.66 6.97
C LEU A 131 5.02 -6.39 6.20
N LEU A 132 4.11 -5.41 6.17
CA LEU A 132 4.34 -4.11 5.56
C LEU A 132 5.57 -3.40 6.18
N LEU A 133 5.68 -3.38 7.51
CA LEU A 133 6.87 -2.83 8.20
C LEU A 133 8.14 -3.59 7.83
N CYS A 134 8.11 -4.92 7.81
CA CYS A 134 9.25 -5.73 7.42
C CYS A 134 9.72 -5.40 6.00
N TYR A 135 8.79 -5.23 5.04
CA TYR A 135 9.14 -4.82 3.69
C TYR A 135 9.74 -3.42 3.65
N ILE A 136 9.14 -2.44 4.34
CA ILE A 136 9.67 -1.07 4.40
C ILE A 136 11.11 -1.06 4.91
N ILE A 137 11.38 -1.73 6.04
CA ILE A 137 12.71 -1.81 6.66
C ILE A 137 13.70 -2.49 5.72
N SER A 138 13.31 -3.63 5.15
CA SER A 138 14.17 -4.45 4.29
C SER A 138 14.50 -3.76 2.97
N LYS A 139 13.53 -3.10 2.33
CA LYS A 139 13.71 -2.52 0.99
C LYS A 139 14.34 -1.14 1.02
N TYR A 140 14.01 -0.31 2.02
CA TYR A 140 14.51 1.06 2.10
C TYR A 140 15.68 1.24 3.07
N SER A 141 16.22 0.14 3.61
CA SER A 141 17.41 0.17 4.47
C SER A 141 17.29 1.19 5.61
N ILE A 142 16.14 1.19 6.30
CA ILE A 142 15.93 2.05 7.47
C ILE A 142 16.71 1.44 8.64
N VAL A 143 17.97 1.87 8.81
CA VAL A 143 18.87 1.38 9.88
C VAL A 143 18.67 2.12 11.22
N LYS A 144 17.86 3.19 11.25
CA LYS A 144 17.55 3.90 12.50
C LYS A 144 16.47 3.15 13.29
N LYS A 145 16.58 3.14 14.63
CA LYS A 145 15.58 2.57 15.54
C LYS A 145 14.18 3.10 15.20
N ILE A 146 13.26 2.16 14.99
CA ILE A 146 11.82 2.38 14.86
C ILE A 146 11.20 2.25 16.26
#